data_AF-A0A365MU59-F1
#
_entry.id   AF-A0A365MU59-F1
#
_cell.length_a   1.000
_cell.length_b   1.000
_cell.length_c   1.000
_cell.angle_alpha   90.00
_cell.angle_beta   90.00
_cell.angle_gamma   90.00
#
_symmetry.space_group_name_H-M   'P 1'
#
loop_
_entity.id
_entity.type
_entity.pdbx_description
1 polymer ?
#
loop_
_entity_poly.entity_id
_entity_poly.type
_entity_poly.pdbx_seq_one_letter_code
_entity_poly.pdbx_strand_id
1 'polypeptide(L)'
;MGNNNSTPGGSNSKGSGSAGPDGPLQSYPSFSRSDTKESSRSFRSLGSKIRGSKSDSPRNSQVLSNGDTATETKTEERRSSRHGRSSSSRLSRSELPPLNTAASDMSAPESALADSAIGDDQPPPSPVQGNTKGGAHDVSAAQASGEVDHVSDQPPSVNAGATAHMQAPGQSILVKRENTINPVNSPSAESKTEGNSNVAMSEIKDIDLDDFIKRLLDAGYAGKVTKSVCLKNAEIVAICQRAREVLLSQPALLELDAPVKVVGDVHGQYTDVIRMFEMCGFPPNSNYLFLGDYVDRGKQSLETILLLLCYKLKFPENFFLLRGNHECANVTRVYGFYDECKRRCNVKIWKTFIDCFNTLPIAAIVAGKIFCVHGGLSPALVHMDDIRNIARPTDVPDYGLLNDLLWSDPADMEQDWEANERGVSYCFGKRVITEFLAVHDFDLICRAHMVVEDGYEFFNDRVLVTVFSAPNYCGEFDNWGAVMSVSAELLCSFELLKPLDSSALKSHIKKSRNKRQHMLNSPPAMVQPQSV
;
A
#
# COMPACT_ATOMS: atom_id res chain seq x y z
N MET A 1 -16.91 78.14 -6.61
CA MET A 1 -17.55 79.31 -5.97
C MET A 1 -18.87 78.84 -5.39
N GLY A 2 -19.25 79.28 -4.18
CA GLY A 2 -20.47 78.85 -3.47
C GLY A 2 -20.36 77.43 -2.88
N ASN A 3 -20.81 77.08 -1.67
CA ASN A 3 -22.01 77.42 -0.86
C ASN A 3 -23.36 76.95 -1.44
N ASN A 4 -24.29 76.38 -0.65
CA ASN A 4 -24.19 75.68 0.65
C ASN A 4 -25.52 74.94 0.96
N ASN A 5 -25.60 74.32 2.16
CA ASN A 5 -26.80 73.78 2.86
C ASN A 5 -27.17 72.29 2.61
N SER A 6 -27.64 71.53 3.60
CA SER A 6 -27.58 71.73 5.08
C SER A 6 -27.95 70.46 5.85
N THR A 7 -27.10 70.06 6.80
CA THR A 7 -27.38 69.10 7.89
C THR A 7 -28.29 69.74 8.98
N PRO A 8 -28.91 69.00 9.93
CA PRO A 8 -28.17 68.55 11.14
C PRO A 8 -28.65 67.24 11.82
N GLY A 9 -27.81 66.74 12.74
CA GLY A 9 -28.18 65.77 13.79
C GLY A 9 -27.54 64.38 13.67
N GLY A 10 -26.54 64.00 14.47
CA GLY A 10 -25.71 64.81 15.38
C GLY A 10 -24.88 63.97 16.37
N SER A 11 -23.64 64.38 16.65
CA SER A 11 -22.86 64.19 17.91
C SER A 11 -22.82 62.81 18.63
N ASN A 12 -21.67 62.24 19.02
CA ASN A 12 -20.28 62.73 18.90
C ASN A 12 -19.22 61.64 19.27
N SER A 13 -18.02 61.78 18.68
CA SER A 13 -16.66 61.72 19.30
C SER A 13 -16.33 60.81 20.52
N LYS A 14 -15.11 60.24 20.69
CA LYS A 14 -13.85 60.29 19.91
C LYS A 14 -12.81 59.31 20.50
N GLY A 15 -12.09 58.57 19.65
CA GLY A 15 -10.68 58.15 19.83
C GLY A 15 -10.28 57.33 21.07
N SER A 16 -9.00 56.96 21.25
CA SER A 16 -7.86 56.77 20.31
C SER A 16 -6.61 56.37 21.09
N GLY A 17 -5.81 55.39 20.62
CA GLY A 17 -4.45 55.17 21.13
C GLY A 17 -3.99 53.70 21.15
N SER A 18 -2.75 53.49 20.71
CA SER A 18 -2.06 52.19 20.60
C SER A 18 -1.16 51.87 21.79
N ALA A 19 -1.06 50.59 22.19
CA ALA A 19 0.14 49.99 22.81
C ALA A 19 0.08 48.45 22.86
N GLY A 20 1.21 47.77 22.66
CA GLY A 20 1.54 46.48 23.31
C GLY A 20 2.39 46.75 24.58
N PRO A 21 2.85 45.74 25.36
CA PRO A 21 3.34 44.44 24.87
C PRO A 21 3.04 43.21 25.79
N ASP A 22 3.71 42.09 25.51
CA ASP A 22 4.16 41.00 26.42
C ASP A 22 3.19 40.22 27.36
N GLY A 23 2.66 39.11 26.85
CA GLY A 23 2.50 37.83 27.57
C GLY A 23 1.42 37.70 28.68
N PRO A 24 1.28 36.51 29.32
CA PRO A 24 2.02 35.25 29.11
C PRO A 24 1.15 34.12 28.48
N LEU A 25 1.79 32.98 28.20
CA LEU A 25 1.13 31.73 27.80
C LEU A 25 0.05 31.28 28.80
N GLN A 26 -1.17 31.04 28.32
CA GLN A 26 -2.21 30.32 29.07
C GLN A 26 -2.41 28.92 28.48
N SER A 27 -2.13 27.89 29.30
CA SER A 27 -2.25 26.49 28.93
C SER A 27 -3.71 26.07 28.78
N TYR A 28 -4.12 25.64 27.59
CA TYR A 28 -5.40 24.95 27.40
C TYR A 28 -5.33 23.51 27.92
N PRO A 29 -6.42 22.97 28.51
CA PRO A 29 -6.39 21.69 29.20
C PRO A 29 -6.40 20.49 28.25
N SER A 30 -5.81 19.39 28.68
CA SER A 30 -5.85 18.11 27.98
C SER A 30 -7.27 17.54 27.94
N PHE A 31 -7.77 17.26 26.74
CA PHE A 31 -9.05 16.57 26.58
C PHE A 31 -8.96 15.12 27.08
N SER A 32 -9.78 14.80 28.08
CA SER A 32 -9.88 13.45 28.63
C SER A 32 -10.90 12.62 27.86
N ARG A 33 -10.72 11.29 27.89
CA ARG A 33 -11.71 10.35 27.34
C ARG A 33 -13.03 10.46 28.11
N SER A 34 -14.07 11.02 27.51
CA SER A 34 -15.48 10.57 27.61
C SER A 34 -16.43 11.50 26.85
N ASP A 35 -17.11 11.02 25.82
CA ASP A 35 -18.54 11.37 25.60
C ASP A 35 -19.25 10.37 24.67
N THR A 36 -19.80 9.30 25.28
CA THR A 36 -20.79 8.40 24.67
C THR A 36 -21.88 8.07 25.69
N LYS A 37 -22.80 9.00 25.89
CA LYS A 37 -23.91 8.88 26.86
C LYS A 37 -25.27 9.34 26.32
N GLU A 38 -25.78 8.62 25.32
CA GLU A 38 -27.20 8.30 25.14
C GLU A 38 -27.29 7.23 24.02
N SER A 39 -27.85 6.05 24.24
CA SER A 39 -29.16 5.79 24.83
C SER A 39 -29.19 4.58 25.75
N SER A 40 -30.03 4.63 26.80
CA SER A 40 -30.28 3.50 27.70
C SER A 40 -31.76 3.12 27.77
N ARG A 41 -32.10 1.91 27.27
CA ARG A 41 -33.30 1.07 27.53
C ARG A 41 -33.26 -0.12 26.56
N SER A 42 -33.65 -1.34 26.91
CA SER A 42 -33.89 -1.91 28.25
C SER A 42 -33.98 -3.44 28.17
N PHE A 43 -33.14 -4.16 28.92
CA PHE A 43 -33.36 -5.60 29.17
C PHE A 43 -34.35 -5.79 30.33
N ARG A 44 -35.28 -6.74 30.21
CA ARG A 44 -36.00 -7.33 31.35
C ARG A 44 -36.04 -8.85 31.22
N SER A 45 -35.70 -9.52 32.31
CA SER A 45 -35.79 -10.97 32.47
C SER A 45 -37.19 -11.38 32.96
N LEU A 46 -37.70 -12.48 32.38
CA LEU A 46 -38.82 -13.33 32.81
C LEU A 46 -38.71 -14.62 31.96
N GLY A 47 -39.02 -15.84 32.40
CA GLY A 47 -39.50 -16.31 33.71
C GLY A 47 -40.27 -17.61 33.51
N SER A 48 -39.79 -18.75 34.02
CA SER A 48 -40.32 -20.08 33.66
C SER A 48 -41.63 -20.46 34.37
N LYS A 49 -42.53 -21.18 33.66
CA LYS A 49 -43.61 -22.00 34.26
C LYS A 49 -44.21 -23.02 33.27
N ILE A 50 -44.97 -23.99 33.79
CA ILE A 50 -45.25 -25.31 33.17
C ILE A 50 -46.75 -25.60 32.99
N ARG A 51 -47.12 -26.22 31.86
CA ARG A 51 -48.24 -27.15 31.55
C ARG A 51 -47.89 -27.78 30.17
N GLY A 52 -48.12 -29.05 29.80
CA GLY A 52 -49.04 -30.10 30.27
C GLY A 52 -50.19 -30.27 29.25
N SER A 53 -50.47 -31.41 28.61
CA SER A 53 -49.96 -32.80 28.76
C SER A 53 -50.37 -33.71 27.57
N LYS A 54 -49.73 -34.89 27.44
CA LYS A 54 -50.08 -36.05 26.56
C LYS A 54 -49.81 -35.87 25.05
N SER A 55 -49.34 -36.88 24.29
CA SER A 55 -48.67 -38.17 24.59
C SER A 55 -47.98 -38.65 23.26
N ASP A 56 -47.47 -39.87 23.00
CA ASP A 56 -47.55 -41.20 23.64
C ASP A 56 -46.35 -42.12 23.27
N SER A 57 -46.47 -43.45 23.38
CA SER A 57 -45.45 -44.49 23.09
C SER A 57 -46.15 -45.84 22.74
N PRO A 58 -45.52 -47.04 22.52
CA PRO A 58 -44.11 -47.44 22.65
C PRO A 58 -43.57 -48.43 21.56
N ARG A 59 -42.43 -49.10 21.85
CA ARG A 59 -41.75 -50.23 21.16
C ARG A 59 -40.83 -49.85 19.98
N ASN A 60 -39.77 -50.61 19.66
CA ASN A 60 -39.40 -51.97 20.10
C ASN A 60 -37.92 -52.11 20.52
N SER A 61 -37.55 -53.25 21.11
CA SER A 61 -36.20 -53.58 21.61
C SER A 61 -35.56 -54.79 20.90
N GLN A 62 -34.23 -54.94 21.00
CA GLN A 62 -33.60 -56.24 21.32
C GLN A 62 -32.10 -56.12 21.69
N VAL A 63 -31.52 -57.21 22.20
CA VAL A 63 -30.17 -57.33 22.77
C VAL A 63 -29.55 -58.68 22.39
N LEU A 64 -28.29 -58.68 21.98
CA LEU A 64 -27.37 -59.84 21.94
C LEU A 64 -25.91 -59.34 22.14
N SER A 65 -24.92 -60.16 22.49
CA SER A 65 -24.71 -61.01 23.68
C SER A 65 -23.43 -61.84 23.48
N ASN A 66 -22.55 -61.90 24.49
CA ASN A 66 -21.34 -62.75 24.61
C ASN A 66 -20.19 -62.53 23.59
N GLY A 67 -18.93 -62.83 23.93
CA GLY A 67 -18.41 -63.21 25.25
C GLY A 67 -16.89 -63.45 25.32
N ASP A 68 -16.38 -63.34 26.56
CA ASP A 68 -15.16 -63.90 27.18
C ASP A 68 -13.83 -64.07 26.44
N THR A 69 -12.77 -63.51 27.04
CA THR A 69 -11.57 -64.30 27.38
C THR A 69 -10.85 -63.71 28.62
N ALA A 70 -10.52 -64.56 29.59
CA ALA A 70 -9.67 -64.25 30.76
C ALA A 70 -8.22 -64.72 30.47
N THR A 71 -7.17 -64.47 31.26
CA THR A 71 -7.02 -64.49 32.74
C THR A 71 -5.84 -63.64 33.28
N GLU A 72 -5.82 -63.49 34.61
CA GLU A 72 -4.71 -63.20 35.57
C GLU A 72 -3.24 -63.22 35.05
N THR A 73 -2.31 -62.41 35.56
CA THR A 73 -1.83 -62.35 36.98
C THR A 73 -1.30 -60.97 37.40
N LYS A 74 -1.50 -60.50 38.65
CA LYS A 74 -0.65 -60.67 39.87
C LYS A 74 0.85 -60.39 39.63
N THR A 75 1.57 -59.57 40.40
CA THR A 75 1.28 -58.59 41.47
C THR A 75 2.47 -57.55 41.50
N GLU A 76 2.81 -56.67 42.46
CA GLU A 76 2.55 -56.51 43.91
C GLU A 76 2.75 -55.04 44.41
N GLU A 77 2.63 -54.88 45.73
CA GLU A 77 2.78 -53.76 46.67
C GLU A 77 4.22 -53.18 46.87
N ARG A 78 4.55 -52.10 47.62
CA ARG A 78 3.87 -51.05 48.45
C ARG A 78 4.87 -49.89 48.80
N ARG A 79 4.35 -48.69 49.11
CA ARG A 79 4.74 -47.69 50.20
C ARG A 79 6.23 -47.42 50.58
N SER A 80 6.66 -46.23 51.07
CA SER A 80 6.05 -44.88 51.25
C SER A 80 7.04 -43.80 51.77
N SER A 81 6.72 -42.52 51.52
CA SER A 81 6.83 -41.33 52.42
C SER A 81 8.17 -40.76 52.98
N ARG A 82 8.47 -39.52 52.51
CA ARG A 82 8.71 -38.24 53.28
C ARG A 82 10.03 -37.93 54.06
N HIS A 83 10.56 -36.73 53.71
CA HIS A 83 10.95 -35.56 54.55
C HIS A 83 12.41 -35.29 55.00
N GLY A 84 12.74 -33.97 55.15
CA GLY A 84 13.98 -33.38 55.71
C GLY A 84 15.00 -32.90 54.64
N ARG A 85 15.30 -31.62 54.32
CA ARG A 85 15.00 -30.24 54.81
C ARG A 85 16.09 -29.53 55.67
N SER A 86 17.01 -28.80 55.03
CA SER A 86 17.87 -27.69 55.56
C SER A 86 18.81 -27.15 54.45
N SER A 87 19.40 -25.94 54.45
CA SER A 87 19.05 -24.62 55.03
C SER A 87 20.05 -23.53 54.55
N SER A 88 19.59 -22.27 54.31
CA SER A 88 20.25 -20.94 54.54
C SER A 88 21.80 -20.77 54.61
N SER A 89 22.46 -19.67 54.22
CA SER A 89 22.14 -18.36 53.60
C SER A 89 23.36 -17.40 53.72
N ARG A 90 23.50 -16.33 52.90
CA ARG A 90 23.71 -14.91 53.35
C ARG A 90 24.06 -13.91 52.22
N LEU A 91 24.03 -12.62 52.58
CA LEU A 91 24.22 -11.41 51.76
C LEU A 91 25.38 -10.56 52.32
N SER A 92 25.90 -9.61 51.54
CA SER A 92 26.52 -8.36 52.06
C SER A 92 26.51 -7.22 51.02
N ARG A 93 26.52 -5.96 51.49
CA ARG A 93 26.55 -4.71 50.70
C ARG A 93 27.15 -3.58 51.55
N SER A 94 28.06 -2.78 50.98
CA SER A 94 28.66 -1.55 51.53
C SER A 94 29.48 -0.91 50.37
N GLU A 95 29.28 0.34 49.93
CA GLU A 95 29.49 1.67 50.56
C GLU A 95 30.89 2.29 50.30
N LEU A 96 30.95 3.63 50.24
CA LEU A 96 32.04 4.46 49.69
C LEU A 96 32.89 5.15 50.78
N PRO A 97 34.08 5.66 50.41
CA PRO A 97 34.48 7.01 50.82
C PRO A 97 35.11 7.86 49.67
N PRO A 98 35.23 9.21 49.83
CA PRO A 98 35.60 10.15 48.76
C PRO A 98 37.00 10.82 48.93
N LEU A 99 37.46 11.58 47.92
CA LEU A 99 38.39 12.72 48.08
C LEU A 99 38.45 13.65 46.85
N ASN A 100 38.84 14.92 47.06
CA ASN A 100 38.93 16.00 46.06
C ASN A 100 40.38 16.31 45.64
N THR A 101 40.57 16.74 44.38
CA THR A 101 41.60 17.72 43.94
C THR A 101 41.09 18.44 42.67
N ALA A 102 41.66 19.60 42.32
CA ALA A 102 41.08 20.54 41.33
C ALA A 102 42.06 21.04 40.25
N ALA A 103 41.48 21.57 39.15
CA ALA A 103 42.11 22.18 37.96
C ALA A 103 42.95 21.21 37.08
N SER A 104 43.09 21.40 35.74
CA SER A 104 42.85 22.59 34.90
C SER A 104 42.55 22.26 33.42
N ASP A 105 41.55 22.94 32.85
CA ASP A 105 41.51 23.61 31.53
C ASP A 105 41.78 22.89 30.15
N MET A 106 41.16 23.48 29.12
CA MET A 106 41.38 23.40 27.65
C MET A 106 41.01 22.17 26.77
N SER A 107 40.35 22.55 25.65
CA SER A 107 40.22 21.86 24.35
C SER A 107 39.24 20.66 24.21
N ALA A 108 38.76 20.45 22.97
CA ALA A 108 37.66 19.57 22.59
C ALA A 108 37.96 18.89 21.22
N PRO A 109 37.05 18.07 20.66
CA PRO A 109 36.78 16.71 21.11
C PRO A 109 37.10 15.65 20.04
N GLU A 110 37.57 14.47 20.44
CA GLU A 110 37.66 13.31 19.53
C GLU A 110 36.33 12.57 19.41
N SER A 111 36.05 12.06 18.22
CA SER A 111 34.81 11.37 17.88
C SER A 111 34.78 9.93 18.42
N ALA A 112 33.86 9.65 19.35
CA ALA A 112 33.50 8.30 19.77
C ALA A 112 32.01 8.04 19.46
N LEU A 113 31.72 6.86 18.90
CA LEU A 113 30.37 6.45 18.51
C LEU A 113 29.47 6.30 19.74
N ALA A 114 28.45 7.15 19.86
CA ALA A 114 27.40 7.06 20.87
C ALA A 114 26.11 6.54 20.23
N ASP A 115 25.52 5.52 20.84
CA ASP A 115 24.25 4.90 20.43
C ASP A 115 23.12 5.92 20.55
N SER A 116 22.61 6.41 19.41
CA SER A 116 21.62 7.48 19.37
C SER A 116 20.26 6.97 19.79
N ALA A 117 19.85 7.29 21.02
CA ALA A 117 18.55 6.92 21.56
C ALA A 117 17.41 7.36 20.62
N ILE A 118 16.56 6.39 20.27
CA ILE A 118 15.38 6.58 19.42
C ILE A 118 14.47 7.63 20.09
N GLY A 119 14.15 8.70 19.36
CA GLY A 119 13.16 9.69 19.79
C GLY A 119 11.74 9.13 19.78
N ASP A 120 10.78 9.83 20.39
CA ASP A 120 9.36 9.47 20.27
C ASP A 120 8.85 9.73 18.84
N ASP A 121 9.04 8.75 17.96
CA ASP A 121 8.46 8.73 16.62
C ASP A 121 6.93 8.80 16.72
N GLN A 122 6.34 9.93 16.33
CA GLN A 122 4.94 9.93 15.94
C GLN A 122 4.79 9.03 14.70
N PRO A 123 3.76 8.16 14.64
CA PRO A 123 3.59 7.28 13.50
C PRO A 123 3.38 8.13 12.22
N PRO A 124 4.05 7.81 11.11
CA PRO A 124 3.97 8.61 9.89
C PRO A 124 2.52 8.70 9.41
N PRO A 125 2.08 9.82 8.83
CA PRO A 125 0.67 10.14 8.69
C PRO A 125 -0.11 9.13 7.85
N SER A 126 -1.40 8.97 8.20
CA SER A 126 -2.32 8.13 7.45
C SER A 126 -2.99 8.92 6.31
N PRO A 127 -3.53 8.23 5.29
CA PRO A 127 -4.30 8.89 4.24
C PRO A 127 -5.44 9.72 4.81
N VAL A 128 -5.45 11.00 4.43
CA VAL A 128 -6.64 11.86 4.54
C VAL A 128 -7.51 11.67 3.31
N GLN A 129 -8.79 11.96 3.49
CA GLN A 129 -9.79 12.01 2.43
C GLN A 129 -9.63 13.33 1.67
N GLY A 130 -9.95 13.36 0.37
CA GLY A 130 -9.90 14.59 -0.43
C GLY A 130 -10.73 15.72 0.20
N ASN A 131 -10.13 16.90 0.37
CA ASN A 131 -10.77 18.07 1.01
C ASN A 131 -11.71 18.87 0.08
N THR A 132 -11.97 18.34 -1.11
CA THR A 132 -12.92 18.84 -2.12
C THR A 132 -14.36 18.74 -1.61
N LYS A 133 -15.09 19.87 -1.64
CA LYS A 133 -16.48 19.90 -1.17
C LYS A 133 -17.40 19.22 -2.18
N GLY A 134 -17.78 17.99 -1.87
CA GLY A 134 -18.53 17.11 -2.77
C GLY A 134 -19.77 17.74 -3.41
N GLY A 135 -19.78 17.75 -4.73
CA GLY A 135 -20.96 17.35 -5.49
C GLY A 135 -20.82 15.86 -5.80
N ALA A 136 -21.86 15.06 -5.54
CA ALA A 136 -21.82 13.64 -5.88
C ALA A 136 -21.57 13.46 -7.38
N HIS A 137 -20.55 12.68 -7.75
CA HIS A 137 -20.23 12.40 -9.14
C HIS A 137 -21.32 11.52 -9.73
N ASP A 138 -22.06 12.01 -10.73
CA ASP A 138 -23.05 11.17 -11.40
C ASP A 138 -22.32 10.24 -12.38
N VAL A 139 -21.88 9.09 -11.87
CA VAL A 139 -21.25 8.01 -12.65
C VAL A 139 -22.10 7.64 -13.87
N SER A 140 -23.43 7.76 -13.82
CA SER A 140 -24.32 7.54 -14.97
C SER A 140 -24.15 8.60 -16.06
N ALA A 141 -23.98 9.87 -15.68
CA ALA A 141 -23.66 10.95 -16.60
C ALA A 141 -22.21 10.84 -17.13
N ALA A 142 -21.28 10.36 -16.30
CA ALA A 142 -19.89 10.09 -16.70
C ALA A 142 -19.76 8.93 -17.70
N GLN A 143 -20.57 7.88 -17.54
CA GLN A 143 -20.71 6.83 -18.55
C GLN A 143 -21.36 7.38 -19.83
N ALA A 144 -22.33 8.29 -19.72
CA ALA A 144 -22.96 8.92 -20.88
C ALA A 144 -22.05 9.91 -21.63
N SER A 145 -21.01 10.46 -20.98
CA SER A 145 -20.00 11.34 -21.59
C SER A 145 -18.80 10.57 -22.17
N GLY A 146 -18.62 9.29 -21.84
CA GLY A 146 -17.43 8.51 -22.20
C GLY A 146 -16.23 8.71 -21.26
N GLU A 147 -16.43 9.34 -20.09
CA GLU A 147 -15.41 9.45 -19.05
C GLU A 147 -15.20 8.11 -18.32
N VAL A 148 -16.29 7.36 -18.11
CA VAL A 148 -16.26 6.03 -17.47
C VAL A 148 -16.59 4.96 -18.51
N ASP A 149 -15.58 4.20 -18.95
CA ASP A 149 -15.74 3.11 -19.92
C ASP A 149 -16.48 1.91 -19.31
N HIS A 150 -16.17 1.58 -18.06
CA HIS A 150 -16.66 0.35 -17.43
C HIS A 150 -16.87 0.50 -15.93
N VAL A 151 -17.93 -0.14 -15.41
CA VAL A 151 -18.21 -0.26 -13.98
C VAL A 151 -18.39 -1.74 -13.65
N SER A 152 -17.79 -2.22 -12.57
CA SER A 152 -17.64 -3.66 -12.26
C SER A 152 -18.93 -4.40 -11.84
N ASP A 153 -20.11 -3.98 -12.30
CA ASP A 153 -21.40 -4.63 -12.01
C ASP A 153 -21.47 -6.05 -12.59
N GLN A 154 -20.71 -6.33 -13.65
CA GLN A 154 -20.29 -7.69 -14.00
C GLN A 154 -18.80 -7.68 -14.42
N PRO A 155 -18.04 -8.78 -14.18
CA PRO A 155 -16.71 -8.91 -14.76
C PRO A 155 -16.86 -9.03 -16.29
N PRO A 156 -16.03 -8.32 -17.10
CA PRO A 156 -16.18 -8.27 -18.53
C PRO A 156 -15.99 -9.64 -19.20
N SER A 157 -16.52 -9.76 -20.41
CA SER A 157 -16.57 -10.99 -21.20
C SER A 157 -15.22 -11.42 -21.79
N VAL A 158 -14.13 -10.69 -21.50
CA VAL A 158 -12.78 -10.99 -21.98
C VAL A 158 -12.34 -12.39 -21.50
N ASN A 159 -11.92 -13.22 -22.45
CA ASN A 159 -11.55 -14.61 -22.24
C ASN A 159 -10.02 -14.79 -22.10
N ALA A 160 -9.39 -14.07 -21.17
CA ALA A 160 -7.98 -14.25 -20.83
C ALA A 160 -7.74 -14.06 -19.32
N GLY A 161 -6.97 -14.96 -18.69
CA GLY A 161 -6.61 -14.87 -17.26
C GLY A 161 -6.16 -16.16 -16.59
N ALA A 162 -6.44 -17.33 -17.16
CA ALA A 162 -5.89 -18.59 -16.68
C ALA A 162 -4.37 -18.70 -16.95
N THR A 163 -3.96 -18.44 -18.20
CA THR A 163 -2.61 -18.64 -18.74
C THR A 163 -2.05 -17.40 -19.44
N ALA A 164 -2.63 -16.21 -19.20
CA ALA A 164 -2.20 -14.95 -19.84
C ALA A 164 -0.69 -14.70 -19.65
N HIS A 165 -0.17 -14.97 -18.45
CA HIS A 165 1.26 -14.87 -18.12
C HIS A 165 2.20 -15.76 -18.96
N MET A 166 1.67 -16.80 -19.62
CA MET A 166 2.43 -17.69 -20.52
C MET A 166 2.47 -17.20 -21.98
N GLN A 167 1.76 -16.10 -22.30
CA GLN A 167 1.79 -15.50 -23.63
C GLN A 167 3.06 -14.67 -23.81
N ALA A 168 3.45 -14.44 -25.07
CA ALA A 168 4.53 -13.51 -25.39
C ALA A 168 4.15 -12.07 -24.95
N PRO A 169 5.12 -11.25 -24.52
CA PRO A 169 4.87 -9.82 -24.32
C PRO A 169 4.41 -9.13 -25.62
N GLY A 170 3.74 -7.99 -25.46
CA GLY A 170 3.49 -7.09 -26.58
C GLY A 170 4.77 -6.39 -27.05
N GLN A 171 4.63 -5.35 -27.88
CA GLN A 171 5.73 -4.42 -28.10
C GLN A 171 6.08 -3.71 -26.79
N SER A 172 7.37 -3.39 -26.58
CA SER A 172 7.78 -2.58 -25.44
C SER A 172 7.13 -1.20 -25.54
N ILE A 173 6.66 -0.68 -24.40
CA ILE A 173 6.30 0.74 -24.28
C ILE A 173 7.35 1.54 -23.50
N LEU A 174 8.49 0.95 -23.10
CA LEU A 174 9.54 1.67 -22.41
C LEU A 174 10.39 2.46 -23.41
N VAL A 175 10.21 3.78 -23.44
CA VAL A 175 10.98 4.69 -24.29
C VAL A 175 12.43 4.75 -23.79
N LYS A 176 13.35 4.27 -24.62
CA LYS A 176 14.78 4.20 -24.31
C LYS A 176 15.51 5.35 -25.00
N ARG A 177 15.80 6.41 -24.25
CA ARG A 177 16.60 7.54 -24.73
C ARG A 177 18.02 7.08 -25.10
N GLU A 178 18.50 7.56 -26.24
CA GLU A 178 19.92 7.44 -26.57
C GLU A 178 20.75 8.32 -25.61
N ASN A 179 21.93 7.82 -25.21
CA ASN A 179 22.89 8.52 -24.35
C ASN A 179 22.46 8.84 -22.90
N THR A 180 21.30 8.40 -22.41
CA THR A 180 21.02 8.49 -20.96
C THR A 180 21.93 7.56 -20.17
N ILE A 181 22.79 8.13 -19.34
CA ILE A 181 23.56 7.40 -18.34
C ILE A 181 22.58 6.91 -17.27
N ASN A 182 22.18 5.64 -17.33
CA ASN A 182 21.63 4.97 -16.16
C ASN A 182 22.69 5.02 -15.05
N PRO A 183 22.40 5.53 -13.84
CA PRO A 183 23.34 5.60 -12.73
C PRO A 183 23.53 4.22 -12.05
N VAL A 184 23.77 3.19 -12.87
CA VAL A 184 24.42 1.97 -12.41
C VAL A 184 25.85 2.36 -12.07
N ASN A 185 26.14 2.52 -10.79
CA ASN A 185 27.51 2.45 -10.28
C ASN A 185 28.06 1.07 -10.67
N SER A 186 28.75 1.02 -11.81
CA SER A 186 29.39 -0.18 -12.33
C SER A 186 30.27 -0.74 -11.22
N PRO A 187 30.07 -1.99 -10.74
CA PRO A 187 30.90 -2.55 -9.69
C PRO A 187 32.33 -2.60 -10.23
N SER A 188 33.20 -1.76 -9.66
CA SER A 188 34.59 -1.66 -10.09
C SER A 188 35.21 -3.05 -10.03
N ALA A 189 35.84 -3.47 -11.12
CA ALA A 189 36.61 -4.70 -11.10
C ALA A 189 37.68 -4.63 -10.00
N GLU A 190 38.02 -5.79 -9.43
CA GLU A 190 38.99 -6.00 -8.35
C GLU A 190 38.48 -5.90 -6.90
N SER A 191 37.83 -7.00 -6.45
CA SER A 191 38.46 -7.76 -5.37
C SER A 191 38.32 -9.27 -5.61
N LYS A 192 39.41 -10.02 -5.45
CA LYS A 192 39.39 -11.49 -5.42
C LYS A 192 39.55 -11.95 -3.98
N THR A 193 38.49 -12.54 -3.42
CA THR A 193 38.57 -13.19 -2.11
C THR A 193 37.75 -14.48 -2.15
N GLU A 194 38.42 -15.62 -2.07
CA GLU A 194 37.76 -16.94 -2.06
C GLU A 194 37.18 -17.20 -0.66
N GLY A 195 35.89 -17.56 -0.57
CA GLY A 195 35.14 -17.55 0.71
C GLY A 195 33.93 -18.50 0.81
N ASN A 196 33.92 -19.56 0.00
CA ASN A 196 33.03 -20.73 0.02
C ASN A 196 31.83 -20.75 1.02
N SER A 197 30.62 -20.41 0.54
CA SER A 197 29.36 -20.97 1.08
C SER A 197 28.31 -21.12 -0.03
N ASN A 198 28.08 -22.36 -0.48
CA ASN A 198 27.26 -22.64 -1.66
C ASN A 198 25.74 -22.47 -1.43
N VAL A 199 25.19 -21.39 -1.99
CA VAL A 199 24.08 -21.51 -2.95
C VAL A 199 24.44 -20.65 -4.15
N ALA A 200 24.66 -21.28 -5.31
CA ALA A 200 24.70 -20.53 -6.56
C ALA A 200 23.29 -19.96 -6.80
N MET A 201 23.17 -18.63 -6.79
CA MET A 201 21.93 -17.93 -7.13
C MET A 201 21.66 -18.14 -8.63
N SER A 202 21.01 -19.27 -8.94
CA SER A 202 20.62 -19.61 -10.31
C SER A 202 19.71 -18.54 -10.87
N GLU A 203 19.98 -18.10 -12.09
CA GLU A 203 19.10 -17.26 -12.88
C GLU A 203 17.67 -17.81 -12.83
N ILE A 204 16.72 -17.04 -12.29
CA ILE A 204 15.31 -17.44 -12.29
C ILE A 204 14.88 -17.52 -13.76
N LYS A 205 14.44 -18.70 -14.19
CA LYS A 205 14.01 -18.93 -15.57
C LYS A 205 12.55 -18.55 -15.71
N ASP A 206 12.11 -18.27 -16.93
CA ASP A 206 10.74 -17.85 -17.19
C ASP A 206 9.70 -18.90 -16.75
N ILE A 207 10.08 -20.18 -16.76
CA ILE A 207 9.29 -21.31 -16.25
C ILE A 207 9.12 -21.30 -14.72
N ASP A 208 10.12 -20.78 -13.98
CA ASP A 208 10.02 -20.60 -12.52
C ASP A 208 9.08 -19.43 -12.20
N LEU A 209 9.16 -18.34 -12.98
CA LEU A 209 8.24 -17.20 -12.87
C LEU A 209 6.79 -17.61 -13.17
N ASP A 210 6.56 -18.47 -14.18
CA ASP A 210 5.22 -18.96 -14.50
C ASP A 210 4.62 -19.80 -13.36
N ASP A 211 5.41 -20.68 -12.71
CA ASP A 211 4.97 -21.39 -11.50
C ASP A 211 4.70 -20.43 -10.34
N PHE A 212 5.54 -19.42 -10.12
CA PHE A 212 5.32 -18.43 -9.05
C PHE A 212 4.03 -17.63 -9.27
N ILE A 213 3.81 -17.10 -10.48
CA ILE A 213 2.58 -16.37 -10.85
C ILE A 213 1.37 -17.29 -10.71
N LYS A 214 1.46 -18.54 -11.19
CA LYS A 214 0.39 -19.52 -11.04
C LYS A 214 0.07 -19.80 -9.56
N ARG A 215 1.08 -20.03 -8.71
CA ARG A 215 0.90 -20.29 -7.26
C ARG A 215 0.30 -19.10 -6.52
N LEU A 216 0.66 -17.87 -6.89
CA LEU A 216 0.08 -16.65 -6.34
C LEU A 216 -1.39 -16.53 -6.72
N LEU A 217 -1.70 -16.58 -8.02
CA LEU A 217 -3.09 -16.50 -8.52
C LEU A 217 -3.97 -17.60 -7.92
N ASP A 218 -3.49 -18.86 -7.88
CA ASP A 218 -4.24 -19.97 -7.29
C ASP A 218 -4.49 -19.79 -5.78
N ALA A 219 -3.60 -19.11 -5.05
CA ALA A 219 -3.81 -18.74 -3.65
C ALA A 219 -4.86 -17.63 -3.48
N GLY A 220 -4.86 -16.62 -4.37
CA GLY A 220 -5.92 -15.60 -4.41
C GLY A 220 -7.29 -16.20 -4.72
N TYR A 221 -7.36 -17.08 -5.73
CA TYR A 221 -8.57 -17.83 -6.07
C TYR A 221 -9.03 -18.81 -4.98
N ALA A 222 -8.20 -19.15 -3.99
CA ALA A 222 -8.62 -19.92 -2.83
C ALA A 222 -9.54 -19.12 -1.89
N GLY A 223 -9.52 -17.78 -1.95
CA GLY A 223 -10.37 -16.89 -1.15
C GLY A 223 -10.12 -16.97 0.36
N LYS A 224 -8.88 -17.30 0.77
CA LYS A 224 -8.48 -17.59 2.15
C LYS A 224 -7.07 -17.09 2.44
N VAL A 225 -6.90 -16.23 3.45
CA VAL A 225 -5.58 -15.85 3.97
C VAL A 225 -4.97 -17.03 4.73
N THR A 226 -3.85 -17.56 4.24
CA THR A 226 -3.12 -18.67 4.87
C THR A 226 -2.03 -18.18 5.83
N LYS A 227 -1.68 -18.99 6.85
CA LYS A 227 -0.60 -18.64 7.79
C LYS A 227 0.74 -18.48 7.08
N SER A 228 1.11 -19.43 6.22
CA SER A 228 2.21 -19.33 5.27
C SER A 228 1.80 -18.56 4.01
N VAL A 229 2.78 -18.04 3.28
CA VAL A 229 2.66 -17.62 1.87
C VAL A 229 2.70 -18.88 0.98
N CYS A 230 2.25 -18.79 -0.28
CA CYS A 230 2.37 -19.88 -1.26
C CYS A 230 3.78 -20.04 -1.87
N LEU A 231 4.68 -19.07 -1.61
CA LEU A 231 6.10 -19.10 -1.98
C LEU A 231 6.98 -19.30 -0.75
N LYS A 232 8.13 -19.95 -0.94
CA LYS A 232 9.14 -20.19 0.09
C LYS A 232 9.98 -18.93 0.29
N ASN A 233 10.54 -18.75 1.49
CA ASN A 233 11.44 -17.63 1.80
C ASN A 233 12.63 -17.49 0.81
N ALA A 234 13.16 -18.59 0.28
CA ALA A 234 14.22 -18.54 -0.74
C ALA A 234 13.72 -18.05 -2.12
N GLU A 235 12.49 -18.44 -2.52
CA GLU A 235 11.85 -17.97 -3.75
C GLU A 235 11.55 -16.46 -3.65
N ILE A 236 11.06 -16.01 -2.49
CA ILE A 236 10.83 -14.59 -2.16
C ILE A 236 12.12 -13.76 -2.26
N VAL A 237 13.22 -14.23 -1.65
CA VAL A 237 14.52 -13.54 -1.73
C VAL A 237 15.00 -13.43 -3.18
N ALA A 238 14.89 -14.50 -3.96
CA ALA A 238 15.31 -14.49 -5.35
C ALA A 238 14.49 -13.51 -6.21
N ILE A 239 13.15 -13.50 -6.05
CA ILE A 239 12.25 -12.54 -6.73
C ILE A 239 12.68 -11.11 -6.42
N CYS A 240 12.88 -10.76 -5.14
CA CYS A 240 13.28 -9.41 -4.74
C CYS A 240 14.65 -9.01 -5.30
N GLN A 241 15.62 -9.93 -5.28
CA GLN A 241 16.98 -9.65 -5.76
C GLN A 241 17.02 -9.43 -7.28
N ARG A 242 16.35 -10.28 -8.07
CA ARG A 242 16.25 -10.10 -9.53
C ARG A 242 15.37 -8.91 -9.91
N ALA A 243 14.33 -8.60 -9.15
CA ALA A 243 13.49 -7.44 -9.40
C ALA A 243 14.28 -6.14 -9.18
N ARG A 244 15.07 -6.04 -8.11
CA ARG A 244 16.00 -4.94 -7.86
C ARG A 244 16.98 -4.70 -9.02
N GLU A 245 17.50 -5.77 -9.64
CA GLU A 245 18.37 -5.68 -10.83
C GLU A 245 17.63 -5.08 -12.04
N VAL A 246 16.37 -5.47 -12.27
CA VAL A 246 15.52 -4.91 -13.33
C VAL A 246 15.14 -3.45 -13.03
N LEU A 247 14.82 -3.11 -11.79
CA LEU A 247 14.45 -1.75 -11.38
C LEU A 247 15.63 -0.77 -11.45
N LEU A 248 16.85 -1.21 -11.14
CA LEU A 248 18.08 -0.41 -11.29
C LEU A 248 18.56 -0.26 -12.75
N SER A 249 18.22 -1.19 -13.64
CA SER A 249 18.55 -1.08 -15.07
C SER A 249 17.58 -0.20 -15.88
N GLN A 250 16.49 0.24 -15.26
CA GLN A 250 15.55 1.24 -15.78
C GLN A 250 15.73 2.59 -15.06
N PRO A 251 15.45 3.73 -15.71
CA PRO A 251 15.70 5.06 -15.15
C PRO A 251 14.81 5.38 -13.93
N ALA A 252 15.21 6.37 -13.13
CA ALA A 252 14.46 6.83 -11.95
C ALA A 252 13.17 7.58 -12.31
N LEU A 253 13.17 8.23 -13.48
CA LEU A 253 12.00 8.76 -14.18
C LEU A 253 11.76 7.87 -15.40
N LEU A 254 10.67 7.10 -15.41
CA LEU A 254 10.29 6.28 -16.56
C LEU A 254 9.70 7.14 -17.68
N GLU A 255 9.86 6.72 -18.93
CA GLU A 255 9.22 7.36 -20.08
C GLU A 255 8.53 6.25 -20.89
N LEU A 256 7.22 6.38 -21.07
CA LEU A 256 6.34 5.27 -21.46
C LEU A 256 5.41 5.67 -22.62
N ASP A 257 5.31 4.84 -23.65
CA ASP A 257 4.31 5.02 -24.71
C ASP A 257 2.92 4.52 -24.29
N ALA A 258 1.89 5.04 -24.95
CA ALA A 258 0.51 4.57 -24.82
C ALA A 258 0.22 3.42 -25.82
N PRO A 259 -0.75 2.51 -25.56
CA PRO A 259 -1.70 2.53 -24.46
C PRO A 259 -1.15 1.93 -23.15
N VAL A 260 -1.62 2.45 -22.02
CA VAL A 260 -1.26 1.98 -20.68
C VAL A 260 -2.41 2.18 -19.69
N LYS A 261 -2.51 1.30 -18.70
CA LYS A 261 -3.47 1.40 -17.58
C LYS A 261 -2.76 1.83 -16.32
N VAL A 262 -3.18 2.96 -15.74
CA VAL A 262 -2.60 3.57 -14.55
C VAL A 262 -3.42 3.17 -13.31
N VAL A 263 -2.73 2.67 -12.29
CA VAL A 263 -3.30 2.09 -11.07
C VAL A 263 -2.74 2.83 -9.86
N GLY A 264 -3.60 3.26 -8.95
CA GLY A 264 -3.22 3.90 -7.68
C GLY A 264 -2.93 2.91 -6.57
N ASP A 265 -3.11 3.35 -5.32
CA ASP A 265 -2.92 2.59 -4.09
C ASP A 265 -3.67 1.25 -4.12
N VAL A 266 -3.03 0.17 -3.64
CA VAL A 266 -3.65 -1.17 -3.53
C VAL A 266 -3.49 -1.83 -2.16
N HIS A 267 -2.60 -1.32 -1.30
CA HIS A 267 -2.53 -1.57 0.14
C HIS A 267 -2.88 -3.01 0.60
N GLY A 268 -2.20 -4.02 0.04
CA GLY A 268 -2.42 -5.42 0.41
C GLY A 268 -3.85 -5.97 0.22
N GLN A 269 -4.73 -5.29 -0.54
CA GLN A 269 -6.06 -5.76 -0.96
C GLN A 269 -5.94 -6.73 -2.15
N TYR A 270 -5.17 -7.81 -1.97
CA TYR A 270 -4.82 -8.77 -3.00
C TYR A 270 -6.00 -9.35 -3.80
N THR A 271 -7.16 -9.48 -3.16
CA THR A 271 -8.37 -10.00 -3.82
C THR A 271 -8.95 -9.00 -4.82
N ASP A 272 -8.85 -7.70 -4.53
CA ASP A 272 -9.31 -6.62 -5.40
C ASP A 272 -8.31 -6.36 -6.54
N VAL A 273 -7.00 -6.55 -6.31
CA VAL A 273 -5.99 -6.60 -7.38
C VAL A 273 -6.30 -7.72 -8.41
N ILE A 274 -6.83 -8.87 -7.97
CA ILE A 274 -7.28 -9.92 -8.89
C ILE A 274 -8.58 -9.52 -9.62
N ARG A 275 -9.53 -8.86 -8.94
CA ARG A 275 -10.73 -8.30 -9.61
C ARG A 275 -10.36 -7.27 -10.67
N MET A 276 -9.35 -6.44 -10.38
CA MET A 276 -8.80 -5.46 -11.30
C MET A 276 -8.24 -6.11 -12.56
N PHE A 277 -7.37 -7.12 -12.43
CA PHE A 277 -6.86 -7.85 -13.61
C PHE A 277 -7.93 -8.69 -14.34
N GLU A 278 -9.03 -9.06 -13.68
CA GLU A 278 -10.22 -9.66 -14.33
C GLU A 278 -11.08 -8.64 -15.10
N MET A 279 -11.00 -7.36 -14.73
CA MET A 279 -11.70 -6.26 -15.38
C MET A 279 -10.85 -5.68 -16.52
N CYS A 280 -9.71 -5.12 -16.15
CA CYS A 280 -8.76 -4.43 -17.01
C CYS A 280 -7.91 -5.38 -17.90
N GLY A 281 -7.93 -6.68 -17.63
CA GLY A 281 -7.21 -7.71 -18.39
C GLY A 281 -5.80 -8.02 -17.85
N PHE A 282 -5.52 -9.29 -17.59
CA PHE A 282 -4.23 -9.75 -17.06
C PHE A 282 -3.04 -9.46 -18.00
N PRO A 283 -1.86 -9.09 -17.47
CA PRO A 283 -0.63 -9.01 -18.27
C PRO A 283 -0.33 -10.32 -19.04
N PRO A 284 0.11 -10.26 -20.31
CA PRO A 284 0.51 -9.07 -21.07
C PRO A 284 -0.62 -8.46 -21.94
N ASN A 285 -1.90 -8.81 -21.73
CA ASN A 285 -3.02 -8.31 -22.55
C ASN A 285 -3.29 -6.81 -22.37
N SER A 286 -2.67 -6.17 -21.38
CA SER A 286 -2.67 -4.73 -21.17
C SER A 286 -1.38 -4.33 -20.47
N ASN A 287 -0.84 -3.17 -20.84
CA ASN A 287 0.30 -2.56 -20.17
C ASN A 287 -0.16 -1.89 -18.88
N TYR A 288 0.68 -1.89 -17.84
CA TYR A 288 0.33 -1.32 -16.54
C TYR A 288 1.42 -0.42 -15.99
N LEU A 289 1.00 0.69 -15.39
CA LEU A 289 1.80 1.57 -14.54
C LEU A 289 1.11 1.67 -13.18
N PHE A 290 1.74 1.17 -12.11
CA PHE A 290 1.24 1.40 -10.75
C PHE A 290 1.99 2.57 -10.10
N LEU A 291 1.25 3.45 -9.43
CA LEU A 291 1.78 4.68 -8.84
C LEU A 291 2.45 4.47 -7.47
N GLY A 292 2.00 3.51 -6.67
CA GLY A 292 2.63 3.18 -5.38
C GLY A 292 1.75 2.38 -4.43
N ASP A 293 2.15 2.36 -3.16
CA ASP A 293 1.42 1.86 -1.99
C ASP A 293 0.83 0.47 -2.19
N TYR A 294 1.75 -0.49 -2.35
CA TYR A 294 1.47 -1.91 -2.58
C TYR A 294 1.13 -2.68 -1.30
N VAL A 295 1.65 -2.20 -0.17
CA VAL A 295 1.70 -2.90 1.12
C VAL A 295 1.01 -2.11 2.24
N ASP A 296 1.06 -2.68 3.46
CA ASP A 296 0.40 -2.19 4.67
C ASP A 296 -1.14 -2.17 4.60
N ARG A 297 -1.78 -1.90 5.74
CA ARG A 297 -3.24 -1.71 5.95
C ARG A 297 -4.10 -2.95 5.67
N GLY A 298 -4.02 -3.50 4.47
CA GLY A 298 -4.73 -4.69 4.02
C GLY A 298 -4.17 -6.00 4.59
N LYS A 299 -4.73 -7.11 4.11
CA LYS A 299 -4.65 -8.43 4.76
C LYS A 299 -3.63 -9.37 4.12
N GLN A 300 -3.10 -9.02 2.96
CA GLN A 300 -2.31 -9.89 2.07
C GLN A 300 -1.23 -9.13 1.30
N SER A 301 -0.53 -8.22 1.97
CA SER A 301 0.53 -7.39 1.37
C SER A 301 1.60 -8.24 0.67
N LEU A 302 1.97 -9.38 1.27
CA LEU A 302 2.94 -10.30 0.70
C LEU A 302 2.48 -10.90 -0.63
N GLU A 303 1.21 -11.33 -0.75
CA GLU A 303 0.70 -11.84 -2.04
C GLU A 303 0.60 -10.74 -3.10
N THR A 304 0.18 -9.52 -2.71
CA THR A 304 0.15 -8.36 -3.62
C THR A 304 1.53 -8.06 -4.19
N ILE A 305 2.51 -7.74 -3.35
CA ILE A 305 3.82 -7.33 -3.86
C ILE A 305 4.53 -8.45 -4.61
N LEU A 306 4.38 -9.72 -4.19
CA LEU A 306 4.99 -10.85 -4.91
C LEU A 306 4.37 -11.04 -6.31
N LEU A 307 3.07 -10.82 -6.49
CA LEU A 307 2.46 -10.88 -7.82
C LEU A 307 2.93 -9.74 -8.71
N LEU A 308 3.00 -8.51 -8.18
CA LEU A 308 3.47 -7.34 -8.91
C LEU A 308 4.95 -7.46 -9.33
N LEU A 309 5.84 -7.92 -8.43
CA LEU A 309 7.25 -8.16 -8.75
C LEU A 309 7.42 -9.32 -9.75
N CYS A 310 6.64 -10.40 -9.64
CA CYS A 310 6.66 -11.47 -10.64
C CYS A 310 6.20 -10.98 -12.04
N TYR A 311 5.18 -10.13 -12.12
CA TYR A 311 4.80 -9.50 -13.40
C TYR A 311 5.87 -8.53 -13.91
N LYS A 312 6.53 -7.74 -13.03
CA LYS A 312 7.66 -6.90 -13.43
C LYS A 312 8.85 -7.70 -13.97
N LEU A 313 9.09 -8.89 -13.41
CA LEU A 313 10.13 -9.81 -13.90
C LEU A 313 9.77 -10.50 -15.22
N LYS A 314 8.50 -10.88 -15.41
CA LYS A 314 8.03 -11.54 -16.63
C LYS A 314 7.85 -10.57 -17.81
N PHE A 315 7.42 -9.34 -17.52
CA PHE A 315 7.06 -8.32 -18.51
C PHE A 315 7.73 -6.96 -18.21
N PRO A 316 9.08 -6.89 -18.13
CA PRO A 316 9.81 -5.70 -17.68
C PRO A 316 9.60 -4.45 -18.55
N GLU A 317 9.15 -4.65 -19.78
CA GLU A 317 8.96 -3.64 -20.84
C GLU A 317 7.48 -3.23 -21.03
N ASN A 318 6.55 -3.84 -20.26
CA ASN A 318 5.10 -3.65 -20.37
C ASN A 318 4.41 -3.45 -19.00
N PHE A 319 5.11 -3.76 -17.90
CA PHE A 319 4.60 -3.68 -16.54
C PHE A 319 5.55 -2.81 -15.70
N PHE A 320 5.02 -1.79 -15.04
CA PHE A 320 5.80 -0.75 -14.36
C PHE A 320 5.26 -0.48 -12.96
N LEU A 321 6.19 -0.25 -12.04
CA LEU A 321 5.94 0.01 -10.62
C LEU A 321 6.76 1.25 -10.26
N LEU A 322 6.10 2.30 -9.81
CA LEU A 322 6.74 3.44 -9.15
C LEU A 322 6.93 3.15 -7.66
N ARG A 323 7.32 4.15 -6.89
CA ARG A 323 7.46 4.10 -5.44
C ARG A 323 6.33 4.88 -4.80
N GLY A 324 5.58 4.28 -3.88
CA GLY A 324 4.73 5.00 -2.96
C GLY A 324 5.44 5.35 -1.65
N ASN A 325 4.81 6.16 -0.80
CA ASN A 325 5.36 6.48 0.52
C ASN A 325 5.36 5.28 1.47
N HIS A 326 4.47 4.30 1.25
CA HIS A 326 4.50 3.03 1.98
C HIS A 326 5.66 2.11 1.54
N GLU A 327 6.33 2.34 0.41
CA GLU A 327 7.53 1.59 0.02
C GLU A 327 8.83 2.14 0.69
N CYS A 328 8.83 2.26 2.02
CA CYS A 328 10.00 2.65 2.82
C CYS A 328 10.11 1.89 4.15
N ALA A 329 11.25 2.01 4.84
CA ALA A 329 11.46 1.33 6.11
C ALA A 329 10.51 1.82 7.21
N ASN A 330 10.37 3.14 7.37
CA ASN A 330 9.67 3.76 8.51
C ASN A 330 8.16 3.48 8.50
N VAL A 331 7.50 3.59 7.34
CA VAL A 331 6.05 3.40 7.21
C VAL A 331 5.67 1.91 7.37
N THR A 332 6.34 1.01 6.66
CA THR A 332 6.08 -0.46 6.74
C THR A 332 6.35 -1.04 8.12
N ARG A 333 7.20 -0.37 8.92
CA ARG A 333 7.51 -0.75 10.30
C ARG A 333 6.33 -0.57 11.25
N VAL A 334 5.36 0.30 10.89
CA VAL A 334 4.19 0.69 11.67
C VAL A 334 2.89 0.09 11.09
N TYR A 335 2.65 0.22 9.78
CA TYR A 335 1.31 -0.01 9.20
C TYR A 335 0.98 -1.44 8.75
N GLY A 336 1.82 -2.41 9.11
CA GLY A 336 1.48 -3.82 9.19
C GLY A 336 2.36 -4.77 8.38
N PHE A 337 3.05 -4.31 7.34
CA PHE A 337 3.85 -5.16 6.45
C PHE A 337 5.05 -5.78 7.17
N TYR A 338 5.70 -5.04 8.08
CA TYR A 338 6.74 -5.60 8.97
C TYR A 338 6.20 -6.77 9.79
N ASP A 339 5.05 -6.62 10.45
CA ASP A 339 4.47 -7.67 11.28
C ASP A 339 3.84 -8.80 10.45
N GLU A 340 3.35 -8.54 9.23
CA GLU A 340 2.98 -9.58 8.28
C GLU A 340 4.20 -10.42 7.88
N CYS A 341 5.31 -9.78 7.46
CA CYS A 341 6.57 -10.44 7.14
C CYS A 341 7.10 -11.25 8.33
N LYS A 342 7.15 -10.65 9.52
CA LYS A 342 7.61 -11.28 10.76
C LYS A 342 6.74 -12.47 11.19
N ARG A 343 5.43 -12.43 10.95
CA ARG A 343 4.45 -13.48 11.31
C ARG A 343 4.37 -14.62 10.29
N ARG A 344 4.48 -14.32 8.99
CA ARG A 344 4.28 -15.28 7.88
C ARG A 344 5.58 -15.84 7.33
N CYS A 345 6.67 -15.09 7.46
CA CYS A 345 8.00 -15.39 6.91
C CYS A 345 9.11 -15.25 7.97
N ASN A 346 9.71 -14.07 8.11
CA ASN A 346 10.61 -13.61 9.18
C ASN A 346 11.07 -12.15 8.89
N VAL A 347 11.81 -11.54 9.83
CA VAL A 347 12.32 -10.15 9.70
C VAL A 347 13.37 -9.98 8.59
N LYS A 348 14.14 -11.02 8.21
CA LYS A 348 15.08 -10.91 7.07
C LYS A 348 14.32 -10.71 5.76
N ILE A 349 13.16 -11.34 5.59
CA ILE A 349 12.30 -11.14 4.41
C ILE A 349 11.79 -9.70 4.33
N TRP A 350 11.36 -9.07 5.44
CA TRP A 350 11.02 -7.64 5.44
C TRP A 350 12.21 -6.78 4.96
N LYS A 351 13.41 -6.98 5.51
CA LYS A 351 14.61 -6.26 5.05
C LYS A 351 14.87 -6.46 3.55
N THR A 352 14.71 -7.69 3.03
CA THR A 352 14.87 -7.98 1.60
C THR A 352 13.83 -7.27 0.72
N PHE A 353 12.64 -6.97 1.24
CA PHE A 353 11.69 -6.09 0.55
C PHE A 353 12.12 -4.62 0.60
N ILE A 354 12.61 -4.10 1.73
CA ILE A 354 13.17 -2.73 1.80
C ILE A 354 14.34 -2.56 0.82
N ASP A 355 15.26 -3.54 0.74
CA ASP A 355 16.37 -3.57 -0.22
C ASP A 355 15.89 -3.51 -1.69
N CYS A 356 14.65 -3.91 -1.97
CA CYS A 356 14.02 -3.84 -3.29
C CYS A 356 13.27 -2.52 -3.49
N PHE A 357 12.47 -2.09 -2.50
CA PHE A 357 11.71 -0.84 -2.49
C PHE A 357 12.59 0.38 -2.68
N ASN A 358 13.77 0.38 -2.06
CA ASN A 358 14.79 1.42 -2.22
C ASN A 358 15.28 1.60 -3.66
N THR A 359 14.94 0.70 -4.60
CA THR A 359 15.30 0.79 -6.03
C THR A 359 14.14 1.06 -6.99
N LEU A 360 12.91 1.19 -6.51
CA LEU A 360 11.78 1.56 -7.36
C LEU A 360 12.03 2.92 -8.06
N PRO A 361 11.66 3.09 -9.35
CA PRO A 361 11.52 4.39 -9.98
C PRO A 361 10.54 5.30 -9.22
N ILE A 362 10.71 6.62 -9.34
CA ILE A 362 10.00 7.60 -8.51
C ILE A 362 8.80 8.22 -9.26
N ALA A 363 8.94 8.44 -10.56
CA ALA A 363 7.90 9.00 -11.42
C ALA A 363 7.95 8.38 -12.83
N ALA A 364 6.92 8.64 -13.64
CA ALA A 364 6.87 8.32 -15.05
C ALA A 364 6.31 9.49 -15.88
N ILE A 365 6.63 9.53 -17.17
CA ILE A 365 5.95 10.36 -18.16
C ILE A 365 5.29 9.42 -19.17
N VAL A 366 3.98 9.51 -19.35
CA VAL A 366 3.23 8.76 -20.37
C VAL A 366 3.02 9.63 -21.61
N ALA A 367 3.41 9.08 -22.78
CA ALA A 367 3.33 9.66 -24.12
C ALA A 367 3.89 11.09 -24.24
N GLY A 368 4.85 11.45 -23.39
CA GLY A 368 5.41 12.81 -23.31
C GLY A 368 4.47 13.86 -22.69
N LYS A 369 3.23 13.50 -22.31
CA LYS A 369 2.16 14.46 -21.98
C LYS A 369 1.50 14.31 -20.60
N ILE A 370 1.58 13.13 -19.98
CA ILE A 370 1.02 12.89 -18.64
C ILE A 370 2.18 12.65 -17.65
N PHE A 371 2.30 13.48 -16.62
CA PHE A 371 3.26 13.29 -15.53
C PHE A 371 2.65 12.43 -14.42
N CYS A 372 3.24 11.27 -14.15
CA CYS A 372 2.72 10.27 -13.21
C CYS A 372 3.65 10.13 -11.99
N VAL A 373 3.10 10.26 -10.78
CA VAL A 373 3.86 10.20 -9.51
C VAL A 373 2.94 9.68 -8.40
N HIS A 374 3.45 9.27 -7.23
CA HIS A 374 2.58 8.86 -6.11
C HIS A 374 1.93 10.04 -5.39
N GLY A 375 2.76 10.90 -4.78
CA GLY A 375 2.35 12.08 -4.03
C GLY A 375 2.04 13.24 -4.96
N GLY A 376 3.03 13.97 -5.44
CA GLY A 376 2.77 15.18 -6.21
C GLY A 376 4.01 15.96 -6.60
N LEU A 377 3.92 17.29 -6.51
CA LEU A 377 4.97 18.22 -6.91
C LEU A 377 5.88 18.59 -5.73
N SER A 378 7.09 19.07 -6.02
CA SER A 378 8.03 19.60 -5.01
C SER A 378 8.39 21.05 -5.32
N PRO A 379 8.60 21.92 -4.30
CA PRO A 379 9.21 23.24 -4.51
C PRO A 379 10.68 23.13 -4.95
N ALA A 380 11.28 21.95 -4.88
CA ALA A 380 12.63 21.65 -5.37
C ALA A 380 12.66 20.95 -6.74
N LEU A 381 11.52 20.76 -7.42
CA LEU A 381 11.45 20.20 -8.77
C LEU A 381 11.46 21.35 -9.80
N VAL A 382 12.59 21.52 -10.50
CA VAL A 382 12.77 22.60 -11.50
C VAL A 382 13.01 22.02 -12.90
N HIS A 383 13.62 20.85 -12.99
CA HIS A 383 13.84 20.12 -14.24
C HIS A 383 13.57 18.62 -14.06
N MET A 384 13.11 17.96 -15.13
CA MET A 384 12.89 16.51 -15.09
C MET A 384 14.18 15.70 -14.82
N ASP A 385 15.36 16.29 -15.04
CA ASP A 385 16.63 15.66 -14.65
C ASP A 385 16.85 15.62 -13.14
N ASP A 386 16.18 16.46 -12.34
CA ASP A 386 16.24 16.41 -10.88
C ASP A 386 15.72 15.04 -10.39
N ILE A 387 14.70 14.50 -11.06
CA ILE A 387 14.16 13.15 -10.83
C ILE A 387 15.07 12.07 -11.44
N ARG A 388 15.57 12.25 -12.68
CA ARG A 388 16.47 11.27 -13.33
C ARG A 388 17.75 11.03 -12.53
N ASN A 389 18.25 12.05 -11.84
CA ASN A 389 19.47 12.01 -11.03
C ASN A 389 19.26 11.51 -9.59
N ILE A 390 18.04 11.14 -9.17
CA ILE A 390 17.82 10.51 -7.85
C ILE A 390 18.57 9.17 -7.79
N ALA A 391 19.62 9.13 -6.99
CA ALA A 391 20.44 7.94 -6.78
C ALA A 391 19.62 6.79 -6.17
N ARG A 392 19.80 5.57 -6.69
CA ARG A 392 19.16 4.35 -6.18
C ARG A 392 20.23 3.25 -6.02
N PRO A 393 20.18 2.41 -4.96
CA PRO A 393 19.20 2.40 -3.88
C PRO A 393 19.29 3.62 -2.94
N THR A 394 18.13 4.13 -2.51
CA THR A 394 18.00 5.13 -1.44
C THR A 394 16.77 4.82 -0.58
N ASP A 395 16.79 5.17 0.71
CA ASP A 395 15.56 5.26 1.49
C ASP A 395 14.82 6.58 1.15
N VAL A 396 13.62 6.78 1.71
CA VAL A 396 12.88 8.05 1.61
C VAL A 396 13.38 9.01 2.70
N PRO A 397 13.88 10.21 2.38
CA PRO A 397 14.29 11.20 3.38
C PRO A 397 13.08 11.88 4.04
N ASP A 398 13.29 12.53 5.18
CA ASP A 398 12.24 13.25 5.91
C ASP A 398 11.82 14.58 5.24
N TYR A 399 12.59 15.07 4.27
CA TYR A 399 12.35 16.34 3.55
C TYR A 399 13.01 16.38 2.16
N GLY A 400 12.59 17.33 1.33
CA GLY A 400 13.14 17.61 0.00
C GLY A 400 12.56 16.72 -1.11
N LEU A 401 13.07 16.86 -2.34
CA LEU A 401 12.46 16.34 -3.57
C LEU A 401 11.86 14.92 -3.47
N LEU A 402 12.61 13.93 -2.97
CA LEU A 402 12.11 12.55 -2.87
C LEU A 402 11.06 12.35 -1.74
N ASN A 403 11.06 13.18 -0.71
CA ASN A 403 9.95 13.23 0.25
C ASN A 403 8.71 13.80 -0.44
N ASP A 404 8.86 14.95 -1.10
CA ASP A 404 7.75 15.72 -1.68
C ASP A 404 7.03 14.98 -2.81
N LEU A 405 7.77 14.33 -3.71
CA LEU A 405 7.20 13.49 -4.77
C LEU A 405 6.33 12.35 -4.21
N LEU A 406 6.53 11.93 -2.95
CA LEU A 406 5.82 10.81 -2.32
C LEU A 406 4.74 11.23 -1.30
N TRP A 407 4.79 12.46 -0.78
CA TRP A 407 3.96 12.90 0.35
C TRP A 407 3.18 14.23 0.14
N SER A 408 3.44 14.97 -0.93
CA SER A 408 2.72 16.22 -1.21
C SER A 408 1.30 15.98 -1.74
N ASP A 409 0.36 16.90 -1.43
CA ASP A 409 -1.03 16.84 -1.89
C ASP A 409 -1.48 18.13 -2.61
N PRO A 410 -2.32 18.06 -3.64
CA PRO A 410 -3.00 19.23 -4.19
C PRO A 410 -4.07 19.75 -3.22
N ALA A 411 -4.19 21.07 -3.06
CA ALA A 411 -5.22 21.69 -2.21
C ALA A 411 -5.83 22.96 -2.84
N ASP A 412 -7.05 23.31 -2.41
CA ASP A 412 -7.72 24.56 -2.83
C ASP A 412 -7.36 25.71 -1.87
N MET A 413 -6.26 26.38 -2.19
CA MET A 413 -5.54 27.36 -1.37
C MET A 413 -5.13 28.57 -2.22
N GLU A 414 -5.04 29.77 -1.63
CA GLU A 414 -4.60 30.98 -2.34
C GLU A 414 -3.06 31.05 -2.49
N GLN A 415 -2.35 30.41 -1.56
CA GLN A 415 -0.90 30.27 -1.49
C GLN A 415 -0.40 29.23 -2.52
N ASP A 416 0.89 29.31 -2.89
CA ASP A 416 1.50 28.29 -3.76
C ASP A 416 1.77 26.98 -3.00
N TRP A 417 2.36 27.11 -1.81
CA TRP A 417 2.87 26.03 -0.98
C TRP A 417 2.58 26.32 0.49
N GLU A 418 2.09 25.31 1.22
CA GLU A 418 1.87 25.35 2.66
C GLU A 418 2.30 24.03 3.29
N ALA A 419 2.58 24.00 4.60
CA ALA A 419 2.89 22.74 5.28
C ALA A 419 1.66 21.82 5.25
N ASN A 420 1.83 20.55 4.84
CA ASN A 420 0.72 19.61 4.78
C ASN A 420 0.17 19.33 6.19
N GLU A 421 -1.16 19.30 6.37
CA GLU A 421 -1.80 18.95 7.65
C GLU A 421 -1.44 17.54 8.14
N ARG A 422 -0.97 16.67 7.23
CA ARG A 422 -0.32 15.38 7.54
C ARG A 422 0.93 15.52 8.43
N GLY A 423 1.62 16.66 8.42
CA GLY A 423 2.88 16.88 9.15
C GLY A 423 4.14 16.42 8.41
N VAL A 424 4.05 16.15 7.10
CA VAL A 424 5.17 15.77 6.22
C VAL A 424 4.94 16.37 4.83
N SER A 425 6.00 16.89 4.20
CA SER A 425 5.93 17.67 2.94
C SER A 425 4.87 18.81 2.97
N TYR A 426 4.33 19.15 1.79
CA TYR A 426 3.59 20.36 1.51
C TYR A 426 2.24 20.07 0.83
N CYS A 427 1.27 20.95 1.06
CA CYS A 427 0.14 21.14 0.14
C CYS A 427 0.56 22.09 -1.00
N PHE A 428 0.08 21.86 -2.22
CA PHE A 428 0.33 22.73 -3.38
C PHE A 428 -0.95 23.25 -4.05
N GLY A 429 -0.93 24.55 -4.35
CA GLY A 429 -2.06 25.28 -4.92
C GLY A 429 -2.16 25.20 -6.46
N LYS A 430 -3.30 25.64 -6.98
CA LYS A 430 -3.66 25.64 -8.41
C LYS A 430 -2.61 26.28 -9.31
N ARG A 431 -1.93 27.36 -8.85
CA ARG A 431 -0.89 28.03 -9.65
C ARG A 431 0.33 27.14 -9.90
N VAL A 432 0.79 26.39 -8.90
CA VAL A 432 1.93 25.46 -9.02
C VAL A 432 1.66 24.42 -10.10
N ILE A 433 0.43 23.87 -10.13
CA ILE A 433 0.01 22.89 -11.13
C ILE A 433 0.06 23.49 -12.55
N THR A 434 -0.58 24.63 -12.76
CA THR A 434 -0.63 25.28 -14.09
C THR A 434 0.75 25.73 -14.56
N GLU A 435 1.60 26.21 -13.66
CA GLU A 435 2.98 26.63 -13.96
C GLU A 435 3.87 25.43 -14.32
N PHE A 436 3.80 24.33 -13.55
CA PHE A 436 4.51 23.08 -13.83
C PHE A 436 4.15 22.48 -15.21
N LEU A 437 2.86 22.38 -15.51
CA LEU A 437 2.37 21.86 -16.78
C LEU A 437 2.86 22.71 -17.97
N ALA A 438 2.76 24.04 -17.86
CA ALA A 438 3.18 24.97 -18.90
C ALA A 438 4.71 25.01 -19.11
N VAL A 439 5.50 24.82 -18.06
CA VAL A 439 6.99 24.79 -18.13
C VAL A 439 7.51 23.50 -18.76
N HIS A 440 6.80 22.38 -18.63
CA HIS A 440 7.23 21.08 -19.12
C HIS A 440 6.47 20.56 -20.35
N ASP A 441 5.53 21.34 -20.90
CA ASP A 441 4.63 20.95 -22.00
C ASP A 441 3.83 19.66 -21.69
N PHE A 442 3.34 19.54 -20.45
CA PHE A 442 2.44 18.47 -20.04
C PHE A 442 0.97 18.92 -20.07
N ASP A 443 0.07 17.98 -20.31
CA ASP A 443 -1.37 18.23 -20.38
C ASP A 443 -2.10 17.78 -19.09
N LEU A 444 -1.52 16.85 -18.32
CA LEU A 444 -2.13 16.24 -17.13
C LEU A 444 -1.08 15.79 -16.09
N ILE A 445 -1.37 15.98 -14.80
CA ILE A 445 -0.73 15.27 -13.68
C ILE A 445 -1.62 14.10 -13.25
N CYS A 446 -1.07 12.89 -13.11
CA CYS A 446 -1.76 11.73 -12.55
C CYS A 446 -1.07 11.27 -11.26
N ARG A 447 -1.82 11.18 -10.16
CA ARG A 447 -1.29 10.86 -8.82
C ARG A 447 -2.20 9.93 -8.01
N ALA A 448 -1.75 9.46 -6.84
CA ALA A 448 -2.50 8.50 -6.00
C ALA A 448 -2.68 9.04 -4.56
N HIS A 449 -2.29 8.32 -3.50
CA HIS A 449 -2.00 8.83 -2.14
C HIS A 449 -3.13 9.51 -1.31
N MET A 450 -4.31 9.76 -1.91
CA MET A 450 -5.53 10.22 -1.23
C MET A 450 -6.70 9.31 -1.60
N VAL A 451 -7.52 8.97 -0.61
CA VAL A 451 -8.77 8.25 -0.84
C VAL A 451 -9.85 9.22 -1.33
N VAL A 452 -10.48 8.86 -2.44
CA VAL A 452 -11.49 9.65 -3.16
C VAL A 452 -12.71 8.76 -3.46
N GLU A 453 -13.91 9.33 -3.45
CA GLU A 453 -15.18 8.57 -3.33
C GLU A 453 -15.38 7.54 -4.45
N ASP A 454 -15.27 7.95 -5.71
CA ASP A 454 -15.44 7.09 -6.90
C ASP A 454 -14.14 6.38 -7.33
N GLY A 455 -13.09 6.44 -6.51
CA GLY A 455 -11.77 5.88 -6.83
C GLY A 455 -10.94 6.73 -7.79
N TYR A 456 -11.50 7.80 -8.36
CA TYR A 456 -10.75 8.85 -9.04
C TYR A 456 -11.36 10.22 -8.76
N GLU A 457 -10.57 11.29 -8.88
CA GLU A 457 -11.03 12.67 -8.78
C GLU A 457 -10.20 13.61 -9.65
N PHE A 458 -10.87 14.49 -10.40
CA PHE A 458 -10.21 15.57 -11.14
C PHE A 458 -10.11 16.84 -10.30
N PHE A 459 -8.94 17.49 -10.33
CA PHE A 459 -8.66 18.77 -9.70
C PHE A 459 -8.23 19.82 -10.76
N ASN A 460 -8.43 21.11 -10.44
CA ASN A 460 -8.02 22.27 -11.25
C ASN A 460 -8.40 22.14 -12.75
N ASP A 461 -9.68 22.25 -13.09
CA ASP A 461 -10.18 22.17 -14.48
C ASP A 461 -9.72 20.91 -15.26
N ARG A 462 -9.57 19.79 -14.53
CA ARG A 462 -9.16 18.45 -15.01
C ARG A 462 -7.69 18.31 -15.41
N VAL A 463 -6.82 19.25 -15.07
CA VAL A 463 -5.38 19.17 -15.38
C VAL A 463 -4.56 18.40 -14.34
N LEU A 464 -5.18 18.00 -13.22
CA LEU A 464 -4.67 16.97 -12.31
C LEU A 464 -5.76 15.93 -12.05
N VAL A 465 -5.37 14.66 -11.92
CA VAL A 465 -6.24 13.56 -11.50
C VAL A 465 -5.61 12.72 -10.38
N THR A 466 -6.37 12.49 -9.32
CA THR A 466 -6.11 11.48 -8.29
C THR A 466 -6.73 10.16 -8.73
N VAL A 467 -6.00 9.05 -8.62
CA VAL A 467 -6.46 7.69 -8.91
C VAL A 467 -6.13 6.79 -7.71
N PHE A 468 -7.12 6.09 -7.19
CA PHE A 468 -7.03 5.26 -6.00
C PHE A 468 -7.71 3.91 -6.26
N SER A 469 -6.99 2.80 -6.08
CA SER A 469 -7.42 1.48 -6.61
C SER A 469 -7.82 0.46 -5.54
N ALA A 470 -7.91 0.88 -4.27
CA ALA A 470 -8.30 0.06 -3.13
C ALA A 470 -9.77 0.36 -2.69
N PRO A 471 -10.78 -0.42 -3.17
CA PRO A 471 -12.18 -0.17 -2.84
C PRO A 471 -12.52 -0.56 -1.40
N ASN A 472 -13.38 0.24 -0.75
CA ASN A 472 -13.66 0.28 0.69
C ASN A 472 -12.36 0.23 1.52
N TYR A 473 -11.57 1.29 1.39
CA TYR A 473 -10.29 1.44 2.05
C TYR A 473 -10.42 1.30 3.56
N CYS A 474 -9.47 0.57 4.17
CA CYS A 474 -9.47 0.12 5.57
C CYS A 474 -10.73 -0.66 6.04
N GLY A 475 -11.79 -0.76 5.23
CA GLY A 475 -13.12 -1.19 5.66
C GLY A 475 -13.95 -0.07 6.31
N GLU A 476 -13.60 1.21 6.08
CA GLU A 476 -14.16 2.37 6.77
C GLU A 476 -14.68 3.48 5.83
N PHE A 477 -14.13 3.61 4.62
CA PHE A 477 -14.43 4.74 3.71
C PHE A 477 -15.54 4.45 2.67
N ASP A 478 -15.92 3.18 2.46
CA ASP A 478 -16.90 2.74 1.44
C ASP A 478 -16.65 3.22 -0.02
N ASN A 479 -15.48 3.81 -0.29
CA ASN A 479 -15.06 4.29 -1.61
C ASN A 479 -14.99 3.18 -2.67
N TRP A 480 -15.04 3.57 -3.93
CA TRP A 480 -14.76 2.69 -5.06
C TRP A 480 -13.25 2.71 -5.35
N GLY A 481 -12.78 1.81 -6.20
CA GLY A 481 -11.42 1.87 -6.75
C GLY A 481 -11.48 2.13 -8.25
N ALA A 482 -10.60 2.96 -8.80
CA ALA A 482 -10.52 3.19 -10.25
C ALA A 482 -9.21 2.67 -10.86
N VAL A 483 -9.23 2.48 -12.18
CA VAL A 483 -8.05 2.35 -13.04
C VAL A 483 -8.23 3.30 -14.23
N MET A 484 -7.25 4.16 -14.48
CA MET A 484 -7.28 5.07 -15.63
C MET A 484 -6.67 4.37 -16.85
N SER A 485 -7.42 4.20 -17.93
CA SER A 485 -6.91 3.76 -19.22
C SER A 485 -6.51 4.97 -20.06
N VAL A 486 -5.29 4.95 -20.60
CA VAL A 486 -4.81 5.93 -21.58
C VAL A 486 -4.75 5.24 -22.94
N SER A 487 -5.50 5.74 -23.92
CA SER A 487 -5.51 5.22 -25.30
C SER A 487 -4.27 5.69 -26.09
N ALA A 488 -4.03 5.11 -27.27
CA ALA A 488 -2.95 5.55 -28.16
C ALA A 488 -3.16 7.00 -28.67
N GLU A 489 -4.41 7.45 -28.68
CA GLU A 489 -4.88 8.80 -29.00
C GLU A 489 -4.92 9.73 -27.77
N LEU A 490 -4.36 9.29 -26.63
CA LEU A 490 -4.30 9.96 -25.34
C LEU A 490 -5.66 10.23 -24.67
N LEU A 491 -6.72 9.55 -25.12
CA LEU A 491 -8.01 9.58 -24.44
C LEU A 491 -7.87 8.87 -23.09
N CYS A 492 -8.24 9.57 -22.02
CA CYS A 492 -8.22 9.06 -20.66
C CYS A 492 -9.64 8.68 -20.22
N SER A 493 -9.86 7.40 -19.90
CA SER A 493 -11.14 6.85 -19.44
C SER A 493 -10.93 6.03 -18.16
N PHE A 494 -12.00 5.83 -17.38
CA PHE A 494 -11.91 5.14 -16.08
C PHE A 494 -12.69 3.82 -16.06
N GLU A 495 -12.07 2.78 -15.51
CA GLU A 495 -12.73 1.52 -15.17
C GLU A 495 -12.88 1.42 -13.65
N LEU A 496 -14.13 1.27 -13.15
CA LEU A 496 -14.44 1.41 -11.72
C LEU A 496 -14.81 0.07 -11.05
N LEU A 497 -14.08 -0.26 -9.98
CA LEU A 497 -14.32 -1.36 -9.04
C LEU A 497 -15.20 -0.90 -7.88
N LYS A 498 -16.46 -1.33 -7.87
CA LYS A 498 -17.36 -1.10 -6.73
C LYS A 498 -16.86 -1.80 -5.45
N PRO A 499 -17.09 -1.24 -4.25
CA PRO A 499 -16.83 -1.93 -2.99
C PRO A 499 -17.67 -3.20 -2.89
N LEU A 500 -17.06 -4.30 -2.40
CA LEU A 500 -17.74 -5.57 -2.18
C LEU A 500 -17.57 -6.03 -0.73
N ASP A 501 -18.68 -6.41 -0.08
CA ASP A 501 -18.62 -6.97 1.25
C ASP A 501 -17.88 -8.34 1.28
N SER A 502 -17.57 -8.81 2.49
CA SER A 502 -16.88 -10.09 2.70
C SER A 502 -17.69 -11.35 2.29
N SER A 503 -18.93 -11.21 1.80
CA SER A 503 -19.77 -12.26 1.24
C SER A 503 -19.73 -12.22 -0.29
N ALA A 504 -20.03 -11.05 -0.88
CA ALA A 504 -19.98 -10.76 -2.30
C ALA A 504 -18.59 -11.00 -2.88
N LEU A 505 -17.52 -10.56 -2.20
CA LEU A 505 -16.13 -10.79 -2.60
C LEU A 505 -15.79 -12.30 -2.68
N LYS A 506 -16.25 -13.10 -1.71
CA LYS A 506 -16.09 -14.57 -1.72
C LYS A 506 -16.93 -15.22 -2.82
N SER A 507 -18.11 -14.69 -3.11
CA SER A 507 -18.98 -15.15 -4.20
C SER A 507 -18.33 -14.88 -5.57
N HIS A 508 -17.78 -13.68 -5.76
CA HIS A 508 -17.04 -13.27 -6.95
C HIS A 508 -15.85 -14.20 -7.20
N ILE A 509 -14.96 -14.36 -6.22
CA ILE A 509 -13.78 -15.24 -6.34
C ILE A 509 -14.18 -16.70 -6.58
N LYS A 510 -15.26 -17.20 -5.99
CA LYS A 510 -15.80 -18.54 -6.29
C LYS A 510 -16.30 -18.64 -7.74
N LYS A 511 -16.97 -17.61 -8.27
CA LYS A 511 -17.43 -17.54 -9.67
C LYS A 511 -16.24 -17.51 -10.63
N SER A 512 -15.27 -16.62 -10.40
CA SER A 512 -14.09 -16.48 -11.26
C SER A 512 -13.16 -17.68 -11.22
N ARG A 513 -12.93 -18.28 -10.04
CA ARG A 513 -12.20 -19.56 -9.95
C ARG A 513 -12.88 -20.67 -10.77
N ASN A 514 -14.21 -20.74 -10.73
CA ASN A 514 -14.95 -21.72 -11.54
C ASN A 514 -14.83 -21.42 -13.05
N LYS A 515 -14.86 -20.14 -13.49
CA LYS A 515 -14.56 -19.73 -14.88
C LYS A 515 -13.14 -20.17 -15.28
N ARG A 516 -12.13 -19.85 -14.46
CA ARG A 516 -10.71 -20.23 -14.65
C ARG A 516 -10.52 -21.74 -14.75
N GLN A 517 -11.13 -22.54 -13.87
CA GLN A 517 -11.03 -24.00 -13.92
C GLN A 517 -11.74 -24.59 -15.15
N HIS A 518 -12.88 -24.03 -15.57
CA HIS A 518 -13.54 -24.43 -16.80
C HIS A 518 -12.65 -24.17 -18.03
N MET A 519 -12.02 -23.00 -18.11
CA MET A 519 -11.08 -22.67 -19.19
C MET A 519 -9.86 -23.61 -19.21
N LEU A 520 -9.26 -23.90 -18.05
CA LEU A 520 -8.12 -24.83 -17.93
C LEU A 520 -8.46 -26.28 -18.28
N ASN A 521 -9.71 -26.70 -18.07
CA ASN A 521 -10.17 -28.06 -18.35
C ASN A 521 -10.85 -28.22 -19.73
N SER A 522 -11.01 -27.13 -20.49
CA SER A 522 -11.60 -27.17 -21.83
C SER A 522 -10.55 -27.66 -22.84
N PRO A 523 -10.90 -28.55 -23.79
CA PRO A 523 -10.02 -28.86 -24.91
C PRO A 523 -9.65 -27.58 -25.69
N PRO A 524 -8.43 -27.49 -26.26
CA PRO A 524 -8.12 -26.43 -27.22
C PRO A 524 -9.15 -26.42 -28.35
N ALA A 525 -9.68 -25.24 -28.68
CA ALA A 525 -10.65 -25.11 -29.76
C ALA A 525 -10.01 -25.60 -31.07
N MET A 526 -10.57 -26.66 -31.66
CA MET A 526 -10.13 -27.14 -32.96
C MET A 526 -10.47 -26.09 -34.02
N VAL A 527 -9.46 -25.33 -34.44
CA VAL A 527 -9.53 -24.49 -35.65
C VAL A 527 -9.63 -25.44 -36.84
N GLN A 528 -10.85 -25.78 -37.24
CA GLN A 528 -11.08 -26.40 -38.54
C GLN A 528 -10.66 -25.37 -39.61
N PRO A 529 -9.75 -25.72 -40.54
CA PRO A 529 -9.44 -24.84 -41.64
C PRO A 529 -10.70 -24.69 -42.51
N GLN A 530 -11.22 -23.48 -42.62
CA GLN A 530 -12.23 -23.18 -43.63
C GLN A 530 -11.59 -23.38 -45.00
N SER A 531 -12.15 -24.29 -45.79
CA SER A 531 -11.75 -24.49 -47.18
C SER A 531 -12.03 -23.23 -47.99
N VAL A 532 -11.01 -22.77 -48.71
CA VAL A 532 -11.02 -21.59 -49.60
C VAL A 532 -11.99 -21.78 -50.77
#